data_AF-A0A085NQK5-F1
#
_entry.id   AF-A0A085NQK5-F1
#
_cell.length_a   1.000
_cell.length_b   1.000
_cell.length_c   1.000
_cell.angle_alpha   90.00
_cell.angle_beta   90.00
_cell.angle_gamma   90.00
#
_symmetry.space_group_name_H-M   'P 1'
#
loop_
_entity.id
_entity.type
_entity.pdbx_description
1 polymer ?
#
loop_
_entity_poly.entity_id
_entity_poly.type
_entity_poly.pdbx_seq_one_letter_code
_entity_poly.pdbx_strand_id
1 'polypeptide(L)'
;MGMILMVSFVICLHATDAYRRKPCLLDGSGGPRNPGIALLVTNNGFDYLMRVMSPILNREIARFRMPFVASGSSFGKSYEVQDLQVDRYTPPRQVSLTLVSNSPTHLRLHGSGLSVELSAYLSSSFLLVPSQNIYFDLENVVFTVGFAIRLGPANKAAISITECDFDYGALDVSRDSSSGSGLIGSIVDNVIQRKLRSFFDDKVCDVLRSKGSEKLTEWIGRIPTEIRLFQKRSQMSMQRSRYRGKRASRRFTTLKLDNLMGQLLAMASKLALDLHIVRDARVYSAGTSSYLEIPLNGQVRIIGAPKVPFYPKPMPPPRRVQYHHLYVLISDFTLNSMLYQLYANDLLNVIIEGSRSGPEVGEFLQTSCNGGRCIGTLLPAVFRGQKRQHLQMRVFPYTCPIVKIQGTKGIAVDLALTVQFYSQPPMRKMLYTHNLRGTGRMEIHSKMNRVTGKFTSLNMQLQSKVKAQNEVFDLISDITSSAIEAKANQVLETGFTIPSLGIAQLKNLFIETEEGALLIGVNLILNTAVIENSVSNLLQKQMATNNADY
;
A
#
# COMPACT_ATOMS: atom_id res chain seq x y z
N MET A 1 30.11 16.44 -55.73
CA MET A 1 30.50 16.46 -54.30
C MET A 1 29.47 17.11 -53.38
N GLY A 2 28.75 18.17 -53.81
CA GLY A 2 27.74 18.86 -52.98
C GLY A 2 26.50 18.04 -52.58
N MET A 3 26.10 17.04 -53.38
CA MET A 3 24.90 16.23 -53.11
C MET A 3 25.11 15.18 -52.00
N ILE A 4 26.33 14.68 -51.83
CA ILE A 4 26.68 13.71 -50.76
C ILE A 4 26.77 14.41 -49.40
N LEU A 5 27.28 15.65 -49.39
CA LEU A 5 27.32 16.49 -48.18
C LEU A 5 25.91 16.88 -47.71
N MET A 6 24.98 17.20 -48.61
CA MET A 6 23.58 17.48 -48.28
C MET A 6 22.86 16.27 -47.66
N VAL A 7 23.06 15.06 -48.20
CA VAL A 7 22.44 13.83 -47.64
C VAL A 7 23.02 13.50 -46.27
N SER A 8 24.35 13.64 -46.07
CA SER A 8 24.95 13.47 -44.74
C SER A 8 24.50 14.53 -43.73
N PHE A 9 24.25 15.76 -44.16
CA PHE A 9 23.76 16.84 -43.29
C PHE A 9 22.28 16.67 -42.90
N VAL A 10 21.42 16.19 -43.82
CA VAL A 10 20.01 15.88 -43.53
C VAL A 10 19.88 14.65 -42.62
N ILE A 11 20.71 13.62 -42.79
CA ILE A 11 20.77 12.48 -41.86
C ILE A 11 21.28 12.92 -40.47
N CYS A 12 22.21 13.87 -40.39
CA CYS A 12 22.66 14.46 -39.12
C CYS A 12 21.59 15.33 -38.45
N LEU A 13 20.84 16.14 -39.21
CA LEU A 13 19.76 16.97 -38.67
C LEU A 13 18.58 16.13 -38.16
N HIS A 14 18.21 15.03 -38.82
CA HIS A 14 17.23 14.09 -38.28
C HIS A 14 17.72 13.30 -37.07
N ALA A 15 19.03 13.03 -36.96
CA ALA A 15 19.61 12.37 -35.79
C ALA A 15 19.64 13.26 -34.53
N THR A 16 19.72 14.60 -34.69
CA THR A 16 19.79 15.53 -33.54
C THR A 16 18.44 15.73 -32.84
N ASP A 17 17.33 15.75 -33.58
CA ASP A 17 15.97 15.89 -33.01
C ASP A 17 15.52 14.62 -32.24
N ALA A 18 16.03 13.44 -32.64
CA ALA A 18 15.72 12.16 -32.01
C ALA A 18 16.38 11.97 -30.63
N TYR A 19 17.30 12.85 -30.22
CA TYR A 19 18.13 12.62 -29.03
C TYR A 19 17.67 13.36 -27.76
N ARG A 20 16.75 14.33 -27.85
CA ARG A 20 16.23 15.07 -26.68
C ARG A 20 15.04 14.33 -26.05
N ARG A 21 15.18 13.97 -24.76
CA ARG A 21 14.03 13.58 -23.93
C ARG A 21 13.05 14.75 -23.89
N LYS A 22 11.79 14.51 -24.24
CA LYS A 22 10.74 15.52 -24.03
C LYS A 22 10.25 15.46 -22.58
N PRO A 23 9.80 16.59 -22.00
CA PRO A 23 9.20 16.59 -20.69
C PRO A 23 7.98 15.66 -20.63
N CYS A 24 7.77 15.05 -19.48
CA CYS A 24 6.61 14.21 -19.21
C CYS A 24 5.39 15.13 -19.08
N LEU A 25 4.61 15.27 -20.16
CA LEU A 25 3.36 16.01 -20.17
C LEU A 25 2.24 15.11 -19.62
N LEU A 26 2.21 14.95 -18.30
CA LEU A 26 1.07 14.38 -17.60
C LEU A 26 0.14 15.52 -17.17
N ASP A 27 -1.15 15.23 -17.14
CA ASP A 27 -2.19 16.18 -16.78
C ASP A 27 -1.96 16.71 -15.34
N GLY A 28 -1.80 18.03 -15.22
CA GLY A 28 -1.52 18.73 -13.96
C GLY A 28 -2.75 19.08 -13.12
N SER A 29 -3.95 18.63 -13.50
CA SER A 29 -5.20 18.90 -12.78
C SER A 29 -5.32 18.21 -11.41
N GLY A 30 -4.35 17.38 -11.03
CA GLY A 30 -4.29 16.73 -9.73
C GLY A 30 -3.89 17.66 -8.57
N GLY A 31 -3.90 17.13 -7.34
CA GLY A 31 -3.55 17.88 -6.14
C GLY A 31 -2.78 17.03 -5.11
N PRO A 32 -1.92 17.65 -4.27
CA PRO A 32 -1.04 16.93 -3.34
C PRO A 32 -1.79 16.20 -2.20
N ARG A 33 -3.06 16.54 -1.96
CA ARG A 33 -3.93 15.90 -0.96
C ARG A 33 -4.87 14.85 -1.55
N ASN A 34 -4.88 14.70 -2.88
CA ASN A 34 -5.62 13.60 -3.49
C ASN A 34 -4.86 12.30 -3.23
N PRO A 35 -5.56 11.19 -2.96
CA PRO A 35 -4.90 9.91 -2.77
C PRO A 35 -4.47 9.33 -4.12
N GLY A 36 -3.27 8.75 -4.17
CA GLY A 36 -2.88 7.86 -5.26
C GLY A 36 -3.34 6.42 -5.02
N ILE A 37 -3.51 6.03 -3.74
CA ILE A 37 -4.11 4.77 -3.31
C ILE A 37 -5.18 5.07 -2.24
N ALA A 38 -6.33 4.41 -2.30
CA ALA A 38 -7.31 4.43 -1.21
C ALA A 38 -7.56 3.02 -0.69
N LEU A 39 -7.38 2.82 0.62
CA LEU A 39 -7.66 1.56 1.29
C LEU A 39 -9.08 1.62 1.88
N LEU A 40 -9.96 0.71 1.46
CA LEU A 40 -11.35 0.68 1.89
C LEU A 40 -11.60 -0.56 2.74
N VAL A 41 -11.86 -0.36 4.03
CA VAL A 41 -12.22 -1.45 4.95
C VAL A 41 -13.74 -1.45 5.09
N THR A 42 -14.40 -2.53 4.69
CA THR A 42 -15.87 -2.63 4.70
C THR A 42 -16.40 -3.00 6.08
N ASN A 43 -17.72 -2.84 6.28
CA ASN A 43 -18.41 -3.37 7.45
C ASN A 43 -18.12 -4.87 7.64
N ASN A 44 -18.16 -5.68 6.56
CA ASN A 44 -17.82 -7.11 6.63
C ASN A 44 -16.37 -7.34 7.13
N GLY A 45 -15.45 -6.45 6.75
CA GLY A 45 -14.07 -6.49 7.25
C GLY A 45 -13.96 -6.21 8.74
N PHE A 46 -14.73 -5.25 9.26
CA PHE A 46 -14.79 -4.95 10.69
C PHE A 46 -15.54 -6.03 11.49
N ASP A 47 -16.61 -6.60 10.93
CA ASP A 47 -17.33 -7.72 11.54
C ASP A 47 -16.42 -8.96 11.67
N TYR A 48 -15.64 -9.24 10.63
CA TYR A 48 -14.63 -10.31 10.66
C TYR A 48 -13.52 -10.00 11.67
N LEU A 49 -13.02 -8.77 11.70
CA LEU A 49 -12.03 -8.33 12.68
C LEU A 49 -12.56 -8.55 14.10
N MET A 50 -13.79 -8.12 14.40
CA MET A 50 -14.38 -8.27 15.73
C MET A 50 -14.55 -9.75 16.11
N ARG A 51 -14.97 -10.60 15.17
CA ARG A 51 -15.05 -12.06 15.39
C ARG A 51 -13.71 -12.70 15.78
N VAL A 52 -12.62 -12.22 15.20
CA VAL A 52 -11.26 -12.68 15.52
C VAL A 52 -10.75 -12.07 16.83
N MET A 53 -11.04 -10.79 17.07
CA MET A 53 -10.53 -10.04 18.21
C MET A 53 -11.28 -10.33 19.52
N SER A 54 -12.59 -10.57 19.50
CA SER A 54 -13.38 -10.76 20.73
C SER A 54 -12.83 -11.87 21.64
N PRO A 55 -12.51 -13.09 21.14
CA PRO A 55 -11.95 -14.14 21.99
C PRO A 55 -10.58 -13.77 22.58
N ILE A 56 -9.76 -13.03 21.82
CA ILE A 56 -8.43 -12.58 22.24
C ILE A 56 -8.58 -11.54 23.35
N LEU A 57 -9.43 -10.53 23.14
CA LEU A 57 -9.71 -9.50 24.15
C LEU A 57 -10.28 -10.11 25.43
N ASN A 58 -11.24 -11.05 25.32
CA ASN A 58 -11.83 -11.72 26.48
C ASN A 58 -10.76 -12.44 27.33
N ARG A 59 -9.79 -13.11 26.69
CA ARG A 59 -8.71 -13.79 27.40
C ARG A 59 -7.74 -12.82 28.07
N GLU A 60 -7.40 -11.72 27.39
CA GLU A 60 -6.46 -10.74 27.91
C GLU A 60 -7.07 -9.89 29.02
N ILE A 61 -8.35 -9.51 28.91
CA ILE A 61 -9.09 -8.80 29.96
C ILE A 61 -9.20 -9.68 31.21
N ALA A 62 -9.52 -10.98 31.06
CA ALA A 62 -9.59 -11.91 32.19
C ALA A 62 -8.25 -12.10 32.94
N ARG A 63 -7.13 -11.62 32.38
CA ARG A 63 -5.79 -11.68 32.99
C ARG A 63 -5.26 -10.30 33.36
N PHE A 64 -6.11 -9.28 33.28
CA PHE A 64 -5.71 -7.91 33.53
C PHE A 64 -5.33 -7.72 35.00
N ARG A 65 -4.21 -7.02 35.21
CA ARG A 65 -3.74 -6.59 36.53
C ARG A 65 -3.14 -5.19 36.44
N MET A 66 -3.47 -4.35 37.41
CA MET A 66 -2.98 -2.99 37.55
C MET A 66 -2.34 -2.83 38.95
N PRO A 67 -1.01 -2.65 39.03
CA PRO A 67 -0.30 -2.57 40.32
C PRO A 67 -0.71 -1.38 41.19
N PHE A 68 -1.10 -0.26 40.59
CA PHE A 68 -1.53 0.95 41.31
C PHE A 68 -2.79 1.53 40.68
N VAL A 69 -3.82 1.74 41.49
CA VAL A 69 -5.12 2.27 41.06
C VAL A 69 -5.28 3.73 41.46
N ALA A 70 -5.12 4.02 42.76
CA ALA A 70 -5.35 5.34 43.30
C ALA A 70 -4.72 5.49 44.70
N SER A 71 -4.30 6.71 45.02
CA SER A 71 -3.93 7.12 46.38
C SER A 71 -4.76 8.33 46.79
N GLY A 72 -4.83 8.62 48.09
CA GLY A 72 -5.48 9.83 48.56
C GLY A 72 -5.31 10.05 50.05
N SER A 73 -5.82 11.19 50.52
CA SER A 73 -5.91 11.50 51.94
C SER A 73 -7.31 11.92 52.33
N SER A 74 -7.75 11.52 53.53
CA SER A 74 -8.99 11.94 54.15
C SER A 74 -8.76 12.05 55.66
N PHE A 75 -9.26 13.12 56.29
CA PHE A 75 -9.04 13.39 57.72
C PHE A 75 -7.56 13.35 58.17
N GLY A 76 -6.64 13.81 57.31
CA GLY A 76 -5.19 13.81 57.61
C GLY A 76 -4.54 12.42 57.58
N LYS A 77 -5.23 11.41 57.06
CA LYS A 77 -4.74 10.03 56.92
C LYS A 77 -4.72 9.62 55.47
N SER A 78 -3.64 8.98 55.04
CA SER A 78 -3.47 8.47 53.68
C SER A 78 -4.06 7.08 53.53
N TYR A 79 -4.55 6.79 52.33
CA TYR A 79 -4.90 5.45 51.88
C TYR A 79 -4.42 5.26 50.43
N GLU A 80 -4.23 4.01 50.04
CA GLU A 80 -3.76 3.61 48.72
C GLU A 80 -4.45 2.31 48.29
N VAL A 81 -4.87 2.25 47.03
CA VAL A 81 -5.48 1.07 46.41
C VAL A 81 -4.50 0.54 45.37
N GLN A 82 -4.02 -0.67 45.62
CA GLN A 82 -2.98 -1.34 44.84
C GLN A 82 -3.48 -2.69 44.32
N ASP A 83 -2.74 -3.25 43.37
CA ASP A 83 -2.90 -4.63 42.89
C ASP A 83 -4.32 -4.99 42.45
N LEU A 84 -4.98 -4.09 41.72
CA LEU A 84 -6.27 -4.40 41.12
C LEU A 84 -6.12 -5.53 40.10
N GLN A 85 -6.87 -6.60 40.28
CA GLN A 85 -6.85 -7.77 39.40
C GLN A 85 -8.26 -8.25 39.09
N VAL A 86 -8.40 -8.94 37.96
CA VAL A 86 -9.64 -9.59 37.57
C VAL A 86 -9.69 -10.99 38.17
N ASP A 87 -10.66 -11.23 39.06
CA ASP A 87 -10.88 -12.53 39.69
C ASP A 87 -11.82 -13.39 38.85
N ARG A 88 -12.92 -12.79 38.35
CA ARG A 88 -13.86 -13.44 37.44
C ARG A 88 -14.26 -12.50 36.32
N TYR A 89 -14.30 -13.04 35.11
CA TYR A 89 -14.70 -12.30 33.91
C TYR A 89 -15.81 -13.04 33.17
N THR A 90 -16.94 -12.37 33.00
CA THR A 90 -18.03 -12.80 32.12
C THR A 90 -18.02 -11.93 30.86
N PRO A 91 -17.71 -12.51 29.69
CA PRO A 91 -17.71 -11.76 28.44
C PRO A 91 -19.07 -11.10 28.13
N PRO A 92 -19.07 -9.95 27.43
CA PRO A 92 -20.29 -9.31 26.96
C PRO A 92 -21.10 -10.25 26.07
N ARG A 93 -22.42 -10.23 26.23
CA ARG A 93 -23.37 -11.04 25.43
C ARG A 93 -23.43 -10.56 23.98
N GLN A 94 -23.26 -9.26 23.79
CA GLN A 94 -23.25 -8.61 22.48
C GLN A 94 -22.02 -7.70 22.39
N VAL A 95 -21.29 -7.80 21.28
CA VAL A 95 -20.20 -6.89 20.91
C VAL A 95 -20.27 -6.64 19.43
N SER A 96 -20.20 -5.37 19.03
CA SER A 96 -20.19 -4.96 17.63
C SER A 96 -19.21 -3.83 17.41
N LEU A 97 -18.61 -3.82 16.21
CA LEU A 97 -17.75 -2.74 15.73
C LEU A 97 -18.37 -2.17 14.47
N THR A 98 -19.02 -1.01 14.59
CA THR A 98 -19.83 -0.43 13.52
C THR A 98 -19.19 0.81 12.92
N LEU A 99 -19.44 1.04 11.64
CA LEU A 99 -19.02 2.26 10.95
C LEU A 99 -20.02 3.38 11.20
N VAL A 100 -19.52 4.58 11.48
CA VAL A 100 -20.35 5.76 11.73
C VAL A 100 -20.06 6.81 10.65
N SER A 101 -21.08 7.14 9.85
CA SER A 101 -20.98 8.14 8.79
C SER A 101 -21.25 9.56 9.33
N ASN A 102 -20.68 10.57 8.65
CA ASN A 102 -20.91 11.99 8.95
C ASN A 102 -20.63 12.40 10.42
N SER A 103 -19.66 11.75 11.06
CA SER A 103 -19.31 11.95 12.47
C SER A 103 -17.79 12.09 12.63
N PRO A 104 -17.30 12.82 13.66
CA PRO A 104 -15.89 12.77 14.04
C PRO A 104 -15.44 11.39 14.51
N THR A 105 -16.37 10.52 14.91
CA THR A 105 -16.15 9.10 15.18
C THR A 105 -16.33 8.31 13.88
N HIS A 106 -15.36 7.50 13.49
CA HIS A 106 -15.43 6.67 12.29
C HIS A 106 -15.89 5.25 12.60
N LEU A 107 -15.45 4.71 13.75
CA LEU A 107 -15.75 3.37 14.22
C LEU A 107 -16.32 3.45 15.63
N ARG A 108 -17.41 2.75 15.91
CA ARG A 108 -17.98 2.63 17.25
C ARG A 108 -17.97 1.17 17.68
N LEU A 109 -17.15 0.89 18.69
CA LEU A 109 -17.20 -0.35 19.44
C LEU A 109 -18.29 -0.20 20.51
N HIS A 110 -19.24 -1.12 20.51
CA HIS A 110 -20.29 -1.18 21.51
C HIS A 110 -20.40 -2.59 22.04
N GLY A 111 -20.52 -2.73 23.37
CA GLY A 111 -20.78 -4.02 24.00
C GLY A 111 -21.68 -3.90 25.22
N SER A 112 -22.39 -4.98 25.53
CA SER A 112 -23.36 -5.03 26.63
C SER A 112 -23.37 -6.37 27.34
N GLY A 113 -23.70 -6.34 28.63
CA GLY A 113 -23.81 -7.52 29.48
C GLY A 113 -22.47 -8.10 29.91
N LEU A 114 -21.42 -7.27 29.97
CA LEU A 114 -20.13 -7.66 30.56
C LEU A 114 -20.24 -7.62 32.09
N SER A 115 -19.75 -8.64 32.77
CA SER A 115 -19.66 -8.63 34.24
C SER A 115 -18.25 -8.98 34.68
N VAL A 116 -17.73 -8.28 35.68
CA VAL A 116 -16.37 -8.44 36.18
C VAL A 116 -16.36 -8.41 37.69
N GLU A 117 -15.80 -9.45 38.30
CA GLU A 117 -15.44 -9.49 39.71
C GLU A 117 -13.95 -9.13 39.81
N LEU A 118 -13.64 -8.10 40.58
CA LEU A 118 -12.31 -7.54 40.75
C LEU A 118 -11.91 -7.63 42.23
N SER A 119 -10.62 -7.77 42.50
CA SER A 119 -10.07 -7.53 43.84
C SER A 119 -8.92 -6.54 43.79
N ALA A 120 -8.74 -5.81 44.87
CA ALA A 120 -7.60 -4.92 45.10
C ALA A 120 -7.18 -4.93 46.58
N TYR A 121 -5.95 -4.50 46.84
CA TYR A 121 -5.46 -4.32 48.19
C TYR A 121 -5.58 -2.86 48.62
N LEU A 122 -6.29 -2.61 49.73
CA LEU A 122 -6.36 -1.30 50.37
C LEU A 122 -5.28 -1.21 51.45
N SER A 123 -4.31 -0.32 51.25
CA SER A 123 -3.36 0.10 52.28
C SER A 123 -3.87 1.37 52.94
N SER A 124 -3.92 1.42 54.28
CA SER A 124 -4.49 2.54 55.03
C SER A 124 -3.67 2.84 56.27
N SER A 125 -3.41 4.13 56.50
CA SER A 125 -2.76 4.66 57.71
C SER A 125 -3.75 4.97 58.84
N PHE A 126 -5.04 4.68 58.64
CA PHE A 126 -6.10 4.96 59.59
C PHE A 126 -6.34 3.77 60.53
N LEU A 127 -6.26 4.01 61.84
CA LEU A 127 -6.37 2.96 62.86
C LEU A 127 -7.71 2.19 62.82
N LEU A 128 -8.78 2.84 62.34
CA LEU A 128 -10.13 2.27 62.28
C LEU A 128 -10.47 1.67 60.91
N VAL A 129 -9.58 1.77 59.92
CA VAL A 129 -9.72 1.12 58.61
C VAL A 129 -8.45 0.33 58.36
N PRO A 130 -8.43 -0.96 58.76
CA PRO A 130 -7.27 -1.81 58.57
C PRO A 130 -6.99 -2.02 57.09
N SER A 131 -5.73 -2.28 56.78
CA SER A 131 -5.33 -2.64 55.43
C SER A 131 -5.86 -4.05 55.11
N GLN A 132 -6.57 -4.20 54.00
CA GLN A 132 -7.32 -5.41 53.68
C GLN A 132 -7.61 -5.53 52.18
N ASN A 133 -8.03 -6.73 51.76
CA ASN A 133 -8.55 -6.93 50.41
C ASN A 133 -9.96 -6.35 50.30
N ILE A 134 -10.22 -5.72 49.17
CA ILE A 134 -11.53 -5.21 48.79
C ILE A 134 -11.93 -5.83 47.46
N TYR A 135 -13.20 -6.21 47.34
CA TYR A 135 -13.77 -6.86 46.18
C TYR A 135 -14.81 -5.96 45.53
N PHE A 136 -14.86 -5.98 44.21
CA PHE A 136 -15.77 -5.16 43.41
C PHE A 136 -16.49 -6.01 42.39
N ASP A 137 -17.81 -5.91 42.41
CA ASP A 137 -18.66 -6.60 41.44
C ASP A 137 -19.30 -5.56 40.53
N LEU A 138 -18.87 -5.59 39.27
CA LEU A 138 -19.45 -4.82 38.18
C LEU A 138 -20.36 -5.74 37.38
N GLU A 139 -21.66 -5.48 37.45
CA GLU A 139 -22.65 -6.29 36.73
C GLU A 139 -23.27 -5.55 35.55
N ASN A 140 -23.48 -6.29 34.45
CA ASN A 140 -24.21 -5.86 33.28
C ASN A 140 -23.69 -4.54 32.68
N VAL A 141 -22.37 -4.41 32.62
CA VAL A 141 -21.69 -3.25 32.04
C VAL A 141 -22.01 -3.12 30.56
N VAL A 142 -22.36 -1.91 30.17
CA VAL A 142 -22.52 -1.44 28.80
C VAL A 142 -21.40 -0.45 28.52
N PHE A 143 -20.71 -0.62 27.40
CA PHE A 143 -19.61 0.27 27.03
C PHE A 143 -19.71 0.70 25.58
N THR A 144 -19.31 1.94 25.33
CA THR A 144 -19.21 2.52 24.00
C THR A 144 -17.88 3.24 23.85
N VAL A 145 -17.09 2.84 22.84
CA VAL A 145 -15.81 3.47 22.52
C VAL A 145 -15.77 3.81 21.03
N GLY A 146 -15.61 5.09 20.73
CA GLY A 146 -15.50 5.62 19.38
C GLY A 146 -14.06 5.88 18.98
N PHE A 147 -13.69 5.50 17.76
CA PHE A 147 -12.36 5.68 17.20
C PHE A 147 -12.42 6.50 15.92
N ALA A 148 -11.39 7.32 15.70
CA ALA A 148 -11.16 8.02 14.45
C ALA A 148 -9.72 7.80 13.98
N ILE A 149 -9.54 7.61 12.67
CA ILE A 149 -8.22 7.54 12.03
C ILE A 149 -7.96 8.90 11.36
N ARG A 150 -6.89 9.57 11.79
CA ARG A 150 -6.56 10.94 11.39
C ARG A 150 -5.15 11.05 10.81
N LEU A 151 -4.91 12.14 10.12
CA LEU A 151 -3.58 12.57 9.69
C LEU A 151 -2.76 12.94 10.91
N GLY A 152 -1.78 12.10 11.24
CA GLY A 152 -0.85 12.31 12.34
C GLY A 152 0.44 13.00 11.89
N PRO A 153 1.39 13.20 12.84
CA PRO A 153 2.70 13.76 12.56
C PRO A 153 3.45 12.99 11.47
N ALA A 154 4.24 13.69 10.66
CA ALA A 154 5.00 13.13 9.55
C ALA A 154 4.15 12.34 8.53
N ASN A 155 2.87 12.70 8.36
CA ASN A 155 1.91 12.06 7.47
C ASN A 155 1.71 10.56 7.76
N LYS A 156 1.82 10.17 9.03
CA LYS A 156 1.48 8.82 9.51
C LYS A 156 0.02 8.78 9.94
N ALA A 157 -0.62 7.61 9.85
CA ALA A 157 -1.93 7.43 10.43
C ALA A 157 -1.83 7.51 11.96
N ALA A 158 -2.77 8.23 12.59
CA ALA A 158 -2.95 8.27 14.03
C ALA A 158 -4.37 7.82 14.38
N ILE A 159 -4.53 7.15 15.51
CA ILE A 159 -5.83 6.74 16.05
C ILE A 159 -6.13 7.60 17.27
N SER A 160 -7.30 8.22 17.28
CA SER A 160 -7.82 8.93 18.44
C SER A 160 -9.12 8.32 18.91
N ILE A 161 -9.29 8.17 20.22
CA ILE A 161 -10.56 7.81 20.84
C ILE A 161 -11.41 9.08 20.99
N THR A 162 -12.54 9.12 20.28
CA THR A 162 -13.42 10.31 20.16
C THR A 162 -14.66 10.22 21.03
N GLU A 163 -15.09 9.01 21.38
CA GLU A 163 -16.24 8.71 22.22
C GLU A 163 -15.80 7.66 23.23
N CYS A 164 -16.21 7.80 24.48
CA CYS A 164 -15.92 6.83 25.54
C CYS A 164 -16.98 7.00 26.62
N ASP A 165 -17.69 5.92 26.89
CA ASP A 165 -18.80 5.86 27.82
C ASP A 165 -18.87 4.44 28.40
N PHE A 166 -19.05 4.36 29.72
CA PHE A 166 -19.20 3.11 30.47
C PHE A 166 -20.36 3.27 31.43
N ASP A 167 -21.40 2.49 31.24
CA ASP A 167 -22.55 2.40 32.12
C ASP A 167 -22.53 1.04 32.83
N TYR A 168 -22.65 1.05 34.13
CA TYR A 168 -22.60 -0.14 34.98
C TYR A 168 -23.79 -0.10 35.94
N GLY A 169 -24.67 -1.10 35.86
CA GLY A 169 -25.98 -1.06 36.53
C GLY A 169 -25.87 -1.00 38.06
N ALA A 170 -25.04 -1.86 38.63
CA ALA A 170 -24.70 -1.86 40.06
C ALA A 170 -23.18 -1.99 40.22
N LEU A 171 -22.62 -1.23 41.16
CA LEU A 171 -21.27 -1.40 41.67
C LEU A 171 -21.40 -1.79 43.15
N ASP A 172 -21.23 -3.08 43.42
CA ASP A 172 -21.16 -3.59 44.78
C ASP A 172 -19.71 -3.64 45.25
N VAL A 173 -19.48 -3.28 46.51
CA VAL A 173 -18.16 -3.26 47.14
C VAL A 173 -18.25 -4.10 48.40
N SER A 174 -17.54 -5.23 48.42
CA SER A 174 -17.51 -6.13 49.56
C SER A 174 -16.10 -6.25 50.15
N ARG A 175 -16.00 -6.70 51.41
CA ARG A 175 -14.76 -6.84 52.17
C ARG A 175 -14.73 -8.17 52.90
N ASP A 176 -13.53 -8.63 53.25
CA ASP A 176 -13.37 -9.80 54.10
C ASP A 176 -14.02 -9.59 55.47
N SER A 177 -14.86 -10.54 55.87
CA SER A 177 -15.78 -10.49 57.03
C SER A 177 -15.09 -10.53 58.41
N SER A 178 -13.77 -10.37 58.48
CA SER A 178 -12.96 -10.56 59.68
C SER A 178 -12.61 -9.27 60.44
N SER A 179 -12.95 -8.08 59.94
CA SER A 179 -12.63 -6.81 60.59
C SER A 179 -13.87 -5.95 60.94
N GLY A 180 -14.27 -6.00 62.21
CA GLY A 180 -15.00 -4.96 62.95
C GLY A 180 -16.23 -4.31 62.29
N SER A 181 -17.38 -4.98 62.37
CA SER A 181 -18.70 -4.43 62.02
C SER A 181 -19.15 -3.36 63.03
N GLY A 182 -18.83 -2.09 62.75
CA GLY A 182 -19.39 -0.93 63.44
C GLY A 182 -19.64 0.21 62.47
N LEU A 183 -20.44 1.21 62.88
CA LEU A 183 -20.94 2.40 62.15
C LEU A 183 -19.92 3.14 61.23
N ILE A 184 -18.62 2.85 61.32
CA ILE A 184 -17.54 3.37 60.50
C ILE A 184 -17.39 2.62 59.17
N GLY A 185 -17.77 1.33 59.11
CA GLY A 185 -17.68 0.50 57.90
C GLY A 185 -18.48 1.09 56.73
N SER A 186 -19.72 1.51 56.98
CA SER A 186 -20.61 2.11 55.97
C SER A 186 -20.10 3.45 55.42
N ILE A 187 -19.38 4.24 56.23
CA ILE A 187 -18.78 5.51 55.79
C ILE A 187 -17.64 5.24 54.81
N VAL A 188 -16.82 4.23 55.11
CA VAL A 188 -15.66 3.84 54.30
C VAL A 188 -16.13 3.16 53.01
N ASP A 189 -17.22 2.38 53.06
CA ASP A 189 -17.87 1.81 51.87
C ASP A 189 -18.34 2.94 50.95
N ASN A 190 -19.04 3.94 51.50
CA ASN A 190 -19.50 5.10 50.74
C ASN A 190 -18.38 5.97 50.18
N VAL A 191 -17.20 6.04 50.83
CA VAL A 191 -16.05 6.80 50.31
C VAL A 191 -15.34 6.02 49.20
N ILE A 192 -15.09 4.72 49.41
CA ILE A 192 -14.44 3.85 48.43
C ILE A 192 -15.33 3.70 47.19
N GLN A 193 -16.63 3.43 47.39
CA GLN A 193 -17.60 3.31 46.30
C GLN A 193 -17.70 4.61 45.49
N ARG A 194 -17.75 5.80 46.12
CA ARG A 194 -17.76 7.08 45.38
C ARG A 194 -16.49 7.31 44.59
N LYS A 195 -15.32 7.00 45.15
CA LYS A 195 -14.04 7.17 44.44
C LYS A 195 -13.86 6.16 43.30
N LEU A 196 -14.37 4.94 43.47
CA LEU A 196 -14.39 3.94 42.39
C LEU A 196 -15.38 4.30 41.30
N ARG A 197 -16.57 4.78 41.65
CA ARG A 197 -17.52 5.33 40.66
C ARG A 197 -16.85 6.43 39.85
N SER A 198 -16.26 7.43 40.51
CA SER A 198 -15.50 8.49 39.82
C SER A 198 -14.31 7.96 39.00
N PHE A 199 -13.65 6.88 39.43
CA PHE A 199 -12.60 6.24 38.64
C PHE A 199 -13.16 5.61 37.35
N PHE A 200 -14.26 4.86 37.43
CA PHE A 200 -14.88 4.25 36.25
C PHE A 200 -15.58 5.28 35.34
N ASP A 201 -16.21 6.30 35.92
CA ASP A 201 -16.93 7.35 35.19
C ASP A 201 -15.98 8.28 34.42
N ASP A 202 -14.94 8.81 35.09
CA ASP A 202 -14.08 9.84 34.50
C ASP A 202 -12.69 9.29 34.16
N LYS A 203 -12.03 8.59 35.09
CA LYS A 203 -10.60 8.23 34.93
C LYS A 203 -10.36 7.18 33.87
N VAL A 204 -11.21 6.16 33.77
CA VAL A 204 -11.07 5.13 32.72
C VAL A 204 -11.14 5.78 31.34
N CYS A 205 -12.13 6.65 31.11
CA CYS A 205 -12.26 7.31 29.83
C CYS A 205 -11.16 8.35 29.56
N ASP A 206 -10.67 9.07 30.56
CA ASP A 206 -9.51 9.96 30.42
C ASP A 206 -8.25 9.19 30.03
N VAL A 207 -8.00 8.05 30.67
CA VAL A 207 -6.86 7.17 30.37
C VAL A 207 -7.00 6.60 28.95
N LEU A 208 -8.19 6.14 28.56
CA LEU A 208 -8.43 5.65 27.20
C LEU A 208 -8.22 6.76 26.17
N ARG A 209 -8.80 7.94 26.36
CA ARG A 209 -8.67 9.07 25.42
C ARG A 209 -7.23 9.54 25.30
N SER A 210 -6.48 9.61 26.39
CA SER A 210 -5.08 10.05 26.38
C SER A 210 -4.13 8.90 26.00
N LYS A 211 -3.92 7.94 26.90
CA LYS A 211 -2.98 6.83 26.75
C LYS A 211 -3.44 5.79 25.75
N GLY A 212 -4.73 5.50 25.67
CA GLY A 212 -5.26 4.59 24.66
C GLY A 212 -5.02 5.10 23.24
N SER A 213 -5.32 6.37 22.97
CA SER A 213 -5.02 7.01 21.67
C SER A 213 -3.51 7.01 21.35
N GLU A 214 -2.66 7.33 22.34
CA GLU A 214 -1.19 7.29 22.21
C GLU A 214 -0.73 5.88 21.78
N LYS A 215 -1.19 4.84 22.48
CA LYS A 215 -0.79 3.45 22.22
C LYS A 215 -1.35 2.88 20.93
N LEU A 216 -2.60 3.19 20.59
CA LEU A 216 -3.18 2.80 19.31
C LEU A 216 -2.46 3.51 18.15
N THR A 217 -2.08 4.78 18.33
CA THR A 217 -1.27 5.53 17.36
C THR A 217 0.14 4.92 17.22
N GLU A 218 0.77 4.51 18.31
CA GLU A 218 2.05 3.79 18.27
C GLU A 218 1.93 2.47 17.49
N TRP A 219 0.86 1.70 17.75
CA TRP A 219 0.61 0.42 17.10
C TRP A 219 0.36 0.57 15.60
N ILE A 220 -0.55 1.45 15.18
CA ILE A 220 -0.80 1.69 13.74
C ILE A 220 0.43 2.31 13.06
N GLY A 221 1.25 3.07 13.80
CA GLY A 221 2.51 3.63 13.32
C GLY A 221 3.59 2.60 12.97
N ARG A 222 3.42 1.33 13.37
CA ARG A 222 4.29 0.20 12.96
C ARG A 222 4.01 -0.29 11.55
N ILE A 223 2.86 0.07 10.98
CA ILE A 223 2.55 -0.24 9.58
C ILE A 223 3.55 0.52 8.70
N PRO A 224 4.22 -0.15 7.76
CA PRO A 224 5.22 0.48 6.92
C PRO A 224 4.58 1.58 6.07
N THR A 225 5.07 2.82 6.23
CA THR A 225 4.68 3.94 5.36
C THR A 225 5.35 3.88 3.99
N GLU A 226 6.30 2.96 3.81
CA GLU A 226 6.94 2.69 2.53
C GLU A 226 7.18 1.20 2.33
N ILE A 227 6.73 0.67 1.19
CA ILE A 227 6.92 -0.73 0.83
C ILE A 227 7.78 -0.82 -0.41
N ARG A 228 8.88 -1.58 -0.33
CA ARG A 228 9.64 -1.92 -1.54
C ARG A 228 8.80 -2.88 -2.37
N LEU A 229 8.52 -2.51 -3.62
CA LEU A 229 7.62 -3.29 -4.49
C LEU A 229 8.13 -4.72 -4.70
N PHE A 230 9.45 -4.92 -4.62
CA PHE A 230 10.05 -6.26 -4.64
C PHE A 230 11.15 -6.38 -3.59
N GLN A 231 10.97 -7.34 -2.67
CA GLN A 231 11.97 -7.68 -1.69
C GLN A 231 12.95 -8.67 -2.32
N LYS A 232 14.18 -8.21 -2.57
CA LYS A 232 15.28 -9.09 -2.96
C LYS A 232 15.50 -10.06 -1.79
N ARG A 233 15.30 -11.36 -1.98
CA ARG A 233 15.85 -12.40 -1.08
C ARG A 233 17.37 -12.31 -1.24
N SER A 234 18.01 -11.42 -0.49
CA SER A 234 19.41 -11.09 -0.70
C SER A 234 20.31 -12.05 0.08
N GLN A 235 21.17 -12.74 -0.65
CA GLN A 235 22.60 -12.49 -0.46
C GLN A 235 23.09 -11.73 -1.69
N MET A 236 23.40 -10.45 -1.56
CA MET A 236 24.70 -9.89 -1.99
C MET A 236 24.78 -8.36 -1.83
N SER A 237 25.93 -8.02 -1.26
CA SER A 237 26.67 -6.76 -1.15
C SER A 237 26.08 -5.50 -1.81
N MET A 238 25.86 -4.51 -0.94
CA MET A 238 25.54 -3.13 -1.27
C MET A 238 26.80 -2.41 -1.77
N GLN A 239 27.12 -2.51 -3.06
CA GLN A 239 28.11 -1.62 -3.66
C GLN A 239 27.50 -0.24 -3.89
N ARG A 240 27.85 0.71 -3.03
CA ARG A 240 27.54 2.14 -3.16
C ARG A 240 28.20 2.69 -4.43
N SER A 241 27.43 2.77 -5.51
CA SER A 241 27.84 3.47 -6.73
C SER A 241 27.73 4.98 -6.50
N ARG A 242 28.88 5.66 -6.37
CA ARG A 242 28.95 7.12 -6.33
C ARG A 242 28.53 7.67 -7.69
N TYR A 243 27.54 8.55 -7.69
CA TYR A 243 27.10 9.29 -8.86
C TYR A 243 28.22 10.24 -9.29
N ARG A 244 28.83 10.00 -10.46
CA ARG A 244 29.90 10.84 -11.02
C ARG A 244 29.41 11.43 -12.34
N GLY A 245 29.27 12.75 -12.38
CA GLY A 245 28.90 13.52 -13.56
C GLY A 245 29.96 13.38 -14.66
N LYS A 246 29.70 12.52 -15.63
CA LYS A 246 30.23 12.58 -16.99
C LYS A 246 29.04 12.31 -17.92
N ARG A 247 28.98 12.97 -19.09
CA ARG A 247 27.95 12.77 -20.13
C ARG A 247 27.81 11.27 -20.41
N ALA A 248 26.87 10.62 -19.73
CA ALA A 248 26.77 9.18 -19.73
C ALA A 248 26.01 8.75 -20.99
N SER A 249 26.64 7.91 -21.79
CA SER A 249 25.95 7.04 -22.73
C SER A 249 24.72 6.45 -22.04
N ARG A 250 23.52 6.55 -22.66
CA ARG A 250 22.29 5.97 -22.13
C ARG A 250 22.56 4.51 -21.75
N ARG A 251 22.23 4.12 -20.52
CA ARG A 251 22.38 2.72 -20.11
C ARG A 251 21.26 1.91 -20.76
N PHE A 252 21.63 0.81 -21.39
CA PHE A 252 20.70 -0.13 -22.03
C PHE A 252 20.77 -1.46 -21.31
N THR A 253 19.62 -2.08 -21.10
CA THR A 253 19.52 -3.42 -20.53
C THR A 253 19.20 -4.41 -21.63
N THR A 254 20.07 -5.39 -21.85
CA THR A 254 19.75 -6.52 -22.73
C THR A 254 18.77 -7.44 -22.02
N LEU A 255 17.54 -7.51 -22.54
CA LEU A 255 16.52 -8.39 -21.99
C LEU A 255 16.75 -9.81 -22.49
N LYS A 256 17.24 -10.68 -21.60
CA LYS A 256 17.43 -12.10 -21.90
C LYS A 256 16.10 -12.82 -21.74
N LEU A 257 15.65 -13.57 -22.75
CA LEU A 257 14.38 -14.30 -22.72
C LEU A 257 14.31 -15.30 -21.55
N ASP A 258 15.43 -15.96 -21.29
CA ASP A 258 15.70 -16.93 -20.23
C ASP A 258 15.72 -16.34 -18.81
N ASN A 259 15.92 -15.03 -18.64
CA ASN A 259 16.02 -14.38 -17.32
C ASN A 259 15.29 -13.03 -17.23
N LEU A 260 14.23 -12.87 -18.04
CA LEU A 260 13.47 -11.62 -18.13
C LEU A 260 12.88 -11.21 -16.78
N MET A 261 12.28 -12.17 -16.08
CA MET A 261 11.67 -11.94 -14.78
C MET A 261 12.70 -11.54 -13.73
N GLY A 262 13.86 -12.19 -13.68
CA GLY A 262 14.93 -11.81 -12.74
C GLY A 262 15.45 -10.39 -12.98
N GLN A 263 15.55 -9.98 -14.24
CA GLN A 263 15.96 -8.61 -14.60
C GLN A 263 14.90 -7.56 -14.24
N LEU A 264 13.62 -7.84 -14.50
CA LEU A 264 12.51 -6.97 -14.10
C LEU A 264 12.41 -6.84 -12.58
N LEU A 265 12.56 -7.94 -11.85
CA LEU A 265 12.61 -7.97 -10.38
C LEU A 265 13.77 -7.14 -9.85
N ALA A 266 14.95 -7.19 -10.47
CA ALA A 266 16.09 -6.38 -10.07
C ALA A 266 15.83 -4.88 -10.26
N MET A 267 15.17 -4.48 -11.35
CA MET A 267 14.78 -3.09 -11.57
C MET A 267 13.72 -2.63 -10.57
N ALA A 268 12.70 -3.46 -10.36
CA ALA A 268 11.59 -3.15 -9.49
C ALA A 268 11.96 -3.21 -7.99
N SER A 269 13.04 -3.91 -7.61
CA SER A 269 13.60 -3.87 -6.26
C SER A 269 14.12 -2.50 -5.82
N LYS A 270 14.33 -1.58 -6.77
CA LYS A 270 14.72 -0.18 -6.49
C LYS A 270 13.52 0.72 -6.23
N LEU A 271 12.31 0.26 -6.53
CA LEU A 271 11.09 1.02 -6.40
C LEU A 271 10.49 0.82 -5.01
N ALA A 272 10.08 1.93 -4.41
CA ALA A 272 9.31 1.97 -3.17
C ALA A 272 7.96 2.65 -3.45
N LEU A 273 6.91 2.12 -2.84
CA LEU A 273 5.57 2.69 -2.83
C LEU A 273 5.38 3.49 -1.55
N ASP A 274 5.02 4.76 -1.69
CA ASP A 274 4.70 5.67 -0.60
C ASP A 274 3.25 5.43 -0.13
N LEU A 275 3.09 5.06 1.13
CA LEU A 275 1.84 4.76 1.81
C LEU A 275 1.56 5.72 2.98
N HIS A 276 2.19 6.91 3.00
CA HIS A 276 1.81 7.94 3.96
C HIS A 276 0.35 8.37 3.74
N ILE A 277 -0.35 8.69 4.82
CA ILE A 277 -1.73 9.17 4.76
C ILE A 277 -1.74 10.64 4.30
N VAL A 278 -2.66 11.00 3.40
CA VAL A 278 -2.68 12.36 2.80
C VAL A 278 -3.75 13.29 3.39
N ARG A 279 -4.73 12.73 4.10
CA ARG A 279 -5.80 13.42 4.83
C ARG A 279 -6.46 12.47 5.83
N ASP A 280 -7.36 12.98 6.67
CA ASP A 280 -8.14 12.14 7.58
C ASP A 280 -8.95 11.08 6.83
N ALA A 281 -9.07 9.91 7.45
CA ALA A 281 -9.94 8.85 6.96
C ALA A 281 -11.41 9.30 6.98
N ARG A 282 -12.27 8.68 6.17
CA ARG A 282 -13.69 9.02 6.12
C ARG A 282 -14.54 7.78 5.88
N VAL A 283 -15.72 7.77 6.47
CA VAL A 283 -16.70 6.69 6.26
C VAL A 283 -17.63 7.08 5.12
N TYR A 284 -17.79 6.17 4.17
CA TYR A 284 -18.69 6.31 3.03
C TYR A 284 -19.63 5.11 2.95
N SER A 285 -20.69 5.26 2.18
CA SER A 285 -21.64 4.20 1.88
C SER A 285 -21.75 4.01 0.37
N ALA A 286 -21.80 2.76 -0.08
CA ALA A 286 -22.02 2.37 -1.47
C ALA A 286 -23.12 1.29 -1.52
N GLY A 287 -24.34 1.73 -1.86
CA GLY A 287 -25.52 0.87 -1.76
C GLY A 287 -25.81 0.52 -0.31
N THR A 288 -25.93 -0.78 -0.01
CA THR A 288 -26.20 -1.31 1.34
C THR A 288 -24.94 -1.50 2.19
N SER A 289 -23.75 -1.26 1.62
CA SER A 289 -22.48 -1.46 2.32
C SER A 289 -21.86 -0.13 2.72
N SER A 290 -21.24 -0.10 3.89
CA SER A 290 -20.44 1.03 4.37
C SER A 290 -18.98 0.64 4.46
N TYR A 291 -18.08 1.60 4.24
CA TYR A 291 -16.64 1.37 4.32
C TYR A 291 -15.90 2.59 4.88
N LEU A 292 -14.81 2.31 5.59
CA LEU A 292 -13.83 3.30 5.99
C LEU A 292 -12.79 3.46 4.89
N GLU A 293 -12.73 4.64 4.28
CA GLU A 293 -11.67 5.02 3.34
C GLU A 293 -10.47 5.61 4.11
N ILE A 294 -9.31 4.99 3.93
CA ILE A 294 -8.01 5.51 4.39
C ILE A 294 -7.22 5.97 3.14
N PRO A 295 -7.04 7.29 2.94
CA PRO A 295 -6.43 7.84 1.74
C PRO A 295 -4.90 7.91 1.86
N LEU A 296 -4.21 7.20 0.97
CA LEU A 296 -2.75 7.04 0.94
C LEU A 296 -2.13 7.76 -0.27
N ASN A 297 -0.87 8.15 -0.13
CA ASN A 297 -0.13 8.89 -1.15
C ASN A 297 -0.07 8.12 -2.49
N GLY A 298 0.36 6.86 -2.46
CA GLY A 298 0.38 5.98 -3.62
C GLY A 298 1.44 6.31 -4.67
N GLN A 299 2.37 7.23 -4.42
CA GLN A 299 3.46 7.52 -5.35
C GLN A 299 4.51 6.41 -5.34
N VAL A 300 4.91 5.94 -6.52
CA VAL A 300 6.09 5.08 -6.67
C VAL A 300 7.34 5.95 -6.87
N ARG A 301 8.39 5.66 -6.10
CA ARG A 301 9.65 6.41 -6.08
C ARG A 301 10.86 5.50 -6.02
N ILE A 302 11.98 5.95 -6.58
CA ILE A 302 13.30 5.37 -6.25
C ILE A 302 13.85 6.14 -5.05
N ILE A 303 14.33 5.43 -4.03
CA ILE A 303 14.87 6.06 -2.82
C ILE A 303 16.05 6.97 -3.21
N GLY A 304 15.97 8.25 -2.85
CA GLY A 304 16.97 9.27 -3.19
C GLY A 304 16.79 9.94 -4.56
N ALA A 305 15.80 9.52 -5.37
CA ALA A 305 15.44 10.21 -6.60
C ALA A 305 14.46 11.37 -6.34
N PRO A 306 14.42 12.41 -7.20
CA PRO A 306 13.42 13.47 -7.11
C PRO A 306 11.98 12.96 -7.16
N LYS A 307 11.07 13.70 -6.54
CA LYS A 307 9.63 13.45 -6.65
C LYS A 307 9.16 13.63 -8.10
N VAL A 308 8.04 12.98 -8.42
CA VAL A 308 7.40 13.13 -9.73
C VAL A 308 6.78 14.53 -9.87
N PRO A 309 6.77 15.15 -11.07
CA PRO A 309 6.34 16.53 -11.27
C PRO A 309 4.82 16.66 -11.52
N PHE A 310 4.01 15.73 -11.00
CA PHE A 310 2.57 15.68 -11.19
C PHE A 310 1.90 15.09 -9.95
N TYR A 311 0.58 15.26 -9.83
CA TYR A 311 -0.18 14.86 -8.66
C TYR A 311 -1.39 13.98 -9.04
N PRO A 312 -1.89 13.15 -8.12
CA PRO A 312 -3.08 12.35 -8.35
C PRO A 312 -4.32 13.22 -8.54
N LYS A 313 -5.22 12.77 -9.41
CA LYS A 313 -6.57 13.32 -9.54
C LYS A 313 -7.45 12.82 -8.40
N PRO A 314 -8.58 13.49 -8.11
CA PRO A 314 -9.56 12.95 -7.19
C PRO A 314 -10.01 11.57 -7.65
N MET A 315 -10.00 10.58 -6.75
CA MET A 315 -10.51 9.26 -7.07
C MET A 315 -12.03 9.29 -7.16
N PRO A 316 -12.64 8.65 -8.18
CA PRO A 316 -14.08 8.46 -8.15
C PRO A 316 -14.45 7.44 -7.06
N PRO A 317 -15.68 7.55 -6.51
CA PRO A 317 -16.19 6.52 -5.62
C PRO A 317 -16.30 5.18 -6.39
N PRO A 318 -15.88 4.06 -5.78
CA PRO A 318 -16.02 2.74 -6.40
C PRO A 318 -17.49 2.37 -6.60
N ARG A 319 -17.82 1.67 -7.70
CA ARG A 319 -19.20 1.29 -8.00
C ARG A 319 -19.71 0.15 -7.12
N ARG A 320 -18.83 -0.77 -6.71
CA ARG A 320 -19.19 -2.00 -5.99
C ARG A 320 -18.21 -2.31 -4.87
N VAL A 321 -18.69 -2.26 -3.62
CA VAL A 321 -17.87 -2.47 -2.40
C VAL A 321 -18.63 -3.32 -1.36
N GLN A 322 -19.11 -4.49 -1.78
CA GLN A 322 -20.11 -5.22 -0.99
C GLN A 322 -19.62 -6.51 -0.33
N TYR A 323 -18.74 -7.27 -0.99
CA TYR A 323 -18.55 -8.69 -0.64
C TYR A 323 -17.22 -9.01 0.04
N HIS A 324 -16.24 -8.10 -0.06
CA HIS A 324 -14.90 -8.35 0.45
C HIS A 324 -14.63 -7.59 1.74
N HIS A 325 -13.73 -8.12 2.58
CA HIS A 325 -13.29 -7.46 3.81
C HIS A 325 -12.56 -6.14 3.53
N LEU A 326 -11.79 -6.12 2.44
CA LEU A 326 -10.92 -5.02 2.07
C LEU A 326 -10.97 -4.77 0.56
N TYR A 327 -10.97 -3.50 0.18
CA TYR A 327 -10.70 -3.08 -1.18
C TYR A 327 -9.53 -2.09 -1.24
N VAL A 328 -8.79 -2.10 -2.33
CA VAL A 328 -7.71 -1.15 -2.62
C VAL A 328 -8.03 -0.51 -3.96
N LEU A 329 -8.20 0.81 -3.97
CA LEU A 329 -8.24 1.59 -5.21
C LEU A 329 -6.83 2.09 -5.51
N ILE A 330 -6.35 1.82 -6.72
CA ILE A 330 -5.04 2.27 -7.20
C ILE A 330 -5.27 3.17 -8.41
N SER A 331 -4.98 4.45 -8.26
CA SER A 331 -5.15 5.42 -9.35
C SER A 331 -4.15 5.19 -10.49
N ASP A 332 -4.48 5.71 -11.68
CA ASP A 332 -3.55 5.82 -12.79
C ASP A 332 -2.26 6.59 -12.41
N PHE A 333 -2.33 7.53 -11.46
CA PHE A 333 -1.18 8.24 -10.90
C PHE A 333 -0.12 7.29 -10.31
N THR A 334 -0.53 6.25 -9.59
CA THR A 334 0.42 5.27 -9.03
C THR A 334 1.19 4.56 -10.15
N LEU A 335 0.52 4.16 -11.23
CA LEU A 335 1.16 3.53 -12.39
C LEU A 335 2.05 4.52 -13.16
N ASN A 336 1.57 5.74 -13.38
CA ASN A 336 2.31 6.79 -14.08
C ASN A 336 3.54 7.24 -13.29
N SER A 337 3.47 7.32 -11.96
CA SER A 337 4.64 7.63 -11.12
C SER A 337 5.71 6.54 -11.20
N MET A 338 5.29 5.27 -11.26
CA MET A 338 6.21 4.16 -11.52
C MET A 338 6.88 4.29 -12.90
N LEU A 339 6.10 4.48 -13.95
CA LEU A 339 6.61 4.61 -15.32
C LEU A 339 7.53 5.82 -15.48
N TYR A 340 7.22 6.94 -14.82
CA TYR A 340 8.09 8.10 -14.74
C TYR A 340 9.43 7.75 -14.12
N GLN A 341 9.46 7.04 -12.98
CA GLN A 341 10.71 6.64 -12.33
C GLN A 341 11.53 5.71 -13.22
N LEU A 342 10.89 4.76 -13.88
CA LEU A 342 11.56 3.84 -14.82
C LEU A 342 12.13 4.59 -16.03
N TYR A 343 11.36 5.53 -16.60
CA TYR A 343 11.79 6.39 -17.70
C TYR A 343 12.95 7.30 -17.30
N ALA A 344 12.78 8.08 -16.23
CA ALA A 344 13.74 9.07 -15.77
C ALA A 344 15.11 8.44 -15.48
N ASN A 345 15.13 7.17 -15.05
CA ASN A 345 16.32 6.44 -14.67
C ASN A 345 16.82 5.42 -15.72
N ASP A 346 16.39 5.54 -16.99
CA ASP A 346 16.84 4.69 -18.12
C ASP A 346 16.54 3.19 -17.96
N LEU A 347 15.59 2.83 -17.10
CA LEU A 347 15.22 1.43 -16.82
C LEU A 347 14.30 0.82 -17.90
N LEU A 348 13.78 1.65 -18.82
CA LEU A 348 12.96 1.21 -19.96
C LEU A 348 13.76 1.06 -21.26
N ASN A 349 15.08 1.20 -21.20
CA ASN A 349 15.95 1.09 -22.37
C ASN A 349 16.31 -0.38 -22.61
N VAL A 350 15.80 -0.97 -23.70
CA VAL A 350 15.87 -2.40 -23.98
C VAL A 350 16.71 -2.69 -25.22
N ILE A 351 17.46 -3.80 -25.19
CA ILE A 351 18.09 -4.40 -26.38
C ILE A 351 17.42 -5.74 -26.67
N ILE A 352 16.99 -5.91 -27.91
CA ILE A 352 16.48 -7.15 -28.50
C ILE A 352 17.52 -7.65 -29.50
N GLU A 353 17.97 -8.89 -29.34
CA GLU A 353 18.97 -9.52 -30.21
C GLU A 353 18.28 -10.49 -31.16
N GLY A 354 18.43 -10.31 -32.47
CA GLY A 354 17.78 -11.16 -33.48
C GLY A 354 18.13 -12.65 -33.32
N SER A 355 19.39 -12.95 -33.02
CA SER A 355 19.85 -14.33 -32.80
C SER A 355 19.29 -15.02 -31.56
N ARG A 356 18.62 -14.28 -30.66
CA ARG A 356 18.03 -14.80 -29.41
C ARG A 356 16.52 -14.53 -29.32
N SER A 357 15.90 -14.14 -30.43
CA SER A 357 14.48 -13.82 -30.52
C SER A 357 13.69 -15.01 -31.07
N GLY A 358 12.35 -14.98 -30.92
CA GLY A 358 11.48 -15.96 -31.55
C GLY A 358 11.54 -15.91 -33.09
N PRO A 359 10.98 -16.91 -33.80
CA PRO A 359 11.15 -17.07 -35.25
C PRO A 359 10.86 -15.81 -36.06
N GLU A 360 9.72 -15.16 -35.82
CA GLU A 360 9.28 -13.96 -36.55
C GLU A 360 10.24 -12.76 -36.37
N VAL A 361 10.56 -12.42 -35.12
CA VAL A 361 11.46 -11.30 -34.80
C VAL A 361 12.91 -11.62 -35.22
N GLY A 362 13.32 -12.87 -35.08
CA GLY A 362 14.66 -13.33 -35.44
C GLY A 362 14.91 -13.37 -36.95
N GLU A 363 13.89 -13.70 -37.74
CA GLU A 363 13.92 -13.62 -39.20
C GLU A 363 13.93 -12.17 -39.68
N PHE A 364 13.09 -11.31 -39.09
CA PHE A 364 13.04 -9.90 -39.42
C PHE A 364 14.38 -9.18 -39.16
N LEU A 365 15.02 -9.47 -38.03
CA LEU A 365 16.29 -8.86 -37.61
C LEU A 365 17.52 -9.48 -38.31
N GLN A 366 17.48 -9.59 -39.64
CA GLN A 366 18.59 -10.07 -40.47
C GLN A 366 18.95 -9.08 -41.59
N THR A 367 20.22 -9.05 -41.97
CA THR A 367 20.71 -8.24 -43.11
C THR A 367 20.43 -8.87 -44.47
N SER A 368 20.19 -10.19 -44.54
CA SER A 368 19.74 -10.88 -45.74
C SER A 368 18.89 -12.10 -45.39
N CYS A 369 17.87 -12.38 -46.20
CA CYS A 369 16.88 -13.43 -45.95
C CYS A 369 16.92 -14.50 -47.04
N ASN A 370 16.59 -15.75 -46.67
CA ASN A 370 16.45 -16.89 -47.59
C ASN A 370 15.01 -16.98 -48.10
N GLY A 371 14.50 -15.92 -48.73
CA GLY A 371 13.15 -15.90 -49.31
C GLY A 371 12.03 -15.28 -48.45
N GLY A 372 12.31 -14.88 -47.19
CA GLY A 372 11.36 -14.17 -46.31
C GLY A 372 11.52 -12.64 -46.27
N ARG A 373 10.69 -11.96 -45.45
CA ARG A 373 10.69 -10.49 -45.27
C ARG A 373 11.56 -10.08 -44.08
N CYS A 374 12.85 -9.80 -44.31
CA CYS A 374 13.76 -9.25 -43.31
C CYS A 374 14.11 -7.79 -43.56
N ILE A 375 14.58 -7.09 -42.53
CA ILE A 375 14.84 -5.64 -42.63
C ILE A 375 15.91 -5.29 -43.67
N GLY A 376 16.82 -6.21 -43.97
CA GLY A 376 17.81 -6.07 -45.02
C GLY A 376 17.22 -5.95 -46.43
N THR A 377 16.14 -6.68 -46.73
CA THR A 377 15.45 -6.59 -48.03
C THR A 377 14.51 -5.39 -48.10
N LEU A 378 14.01 -4.93 -46.96
CA LEU A 378 13.13 -3.76 -46.86
C LEU A 378 13.88 -2.43 -46.97
N LEU A 379 15.13 -2.38 -46.51
CA LEU A 379 15.98 -1.19 -46.58
C LEU A 379 17.28 -1.49 -47.33
N PRO A 380 17.21 -1.90 -48.61
CA PRO A 380 18.38 -2.41 -49.33
C PRO A 380 19.47 -1.35 -49.49
N ALA A 381 19.10 -0.06 -49.54
CA ALA A 381 20.06 1.04 -49.58
C ALA A 381 20.88 1.19 -48.28
N VAL A 382 20.29 0.84 -47.13
CA VAL A 382 20.93 0.94 -45.81
C VAL A 382 21.86 -0.26 -45.56
N PHE A 383 21.45 -1.45 -46.04
CA PHE A 383 22.15 -2.71 -45.77
C PHE A 383 23.03 -3.21 -46.93
N ARG A 384 23.16 -2.43 -48.02
CA ARG A 384 24.01 -2.80 -49.17
C ARG A 384 25.47 -3.03 -48.73
N GLY A 385 26.04 -4.17 -49.14
CA GLY A 385 27.41 -4.54 -48.82
C GLY A 385 27.63 -4.99 -47.37
N GLN A 386 26.58 -5.11 -46.56
CA GLN A 386 26.68 -5.75 -45.25
C GLN A 386 26.73 -7.27 -45.42
N LYS A 387 27.62 -7.93 -44.66
CA LYS A 387 27.62 -9.41 -44.58
C LYS A 387 26.30 -9.89 -43.98
N ARG A 388 25.91 -11.11 -44.32
CA ARG A 388 24.77 -11.78 -43.68
C ARG A 388 25.02 -11.93 -42.20
N GLN A 389 24.17 -11.32 -41.38
CA GLN A 389 24.25 -11.37 -39.92
C GLN A 389 22.90 -11.02 -39.30
N HIS A 390 22.72 -11.42 -38.04
CA HIS A 390 21.64 -10.91 -37.21
C HIS A 390 21.91 -9.47 -36.77
N LEU A 391 20.85 -8.73 -36.52
CA LEU A 391 20.90 -7.36 -36.04
C LEU A 391 20.54 -7.26 -34.56
N GLN A 392 20.96 -6.16 -33.94
CA GLN A 392 20.50 -5.76 -32.62
C GLN A 392 19.53 -4.59 -32.75
N MET A 393 18.35 -4.73 -32.14
CA MET A 393 17.34 -3.69 -32.06
C MET A 393 17.36 -3.07 -30.66
N ARG A 394 17.68 -1.78 -30.56
CA ARG A 394 17.55 -1.01 -29.33
C ARG A 394 16.23 -0.28 -29.34
N VAL A 395 15.42 -0.47 -28.29
CA VAL A 395 14.12 0.17 -28.12
C VAL A 395 14.15 0.95 -26.83
N PHE A 396 13.81 2.24 -26.89
CA PHE A 396 13.79 3.09 -25.71
C PHE A 396 12.78 4.22 -25.85
N PRO A 397 12.10 4.63 -24.77
CA PRO A 397 11.19 5.76 -24.81
C PRO A 397 11.91 7.09 -25.06
N TYR A 398 11.36 7.94 -25.94
CA TYR A 398 11.79 9.35 -26.06
C TYR A 398 10.91 10.31 -25.26
N THR A 399 9.71 9.87 -24.84
CA THR A 399 8.87 10.52 -23.83
C THR A 399 8.43 9.49 -22.79
N CYS A 400 7.99 9.93 -21.62
CA CYS A 400 7.45 9.01 -20.61
C CYS A 400 6.22 8.27 -21.15
N PRO A 401 6.14 6.94 -20.98
CA PRO A 401 4.90 6.19 -21.17
C PRO A 401 3.78 6.74 -20.30
N ILE A 402 2.56 6.77 -20.81
CA ILE A 402 1.39 7.25 -20.08
C ILE A 402 0.35 6.14 -20.05
N VAL A 403 -0.20 5.90 -18.86
CA VAL A 403 -1.30 4.97 -18.63
C VAL A 403 -2.55 5.75 -18.23
N LYS A 404 -3.69 5.37 -18.81
CA LYS A 404 -5.02 5.86 -18.42
C LYS A 404 -5.94 4.66 -18.22
N ILE A 405 -6.60 4.60 -17.07
CA ILE A 405 -7.59 3.56 -16.78
C ILE A 405 -8.96 4.12 -17.17
N GLN A 406 -9.69 3.44 -18.06
CA GLN A 406 -10.90 3.96 -18.71
C GLN A 406 -12.15 3.15 -18.34
N GLY A 407 -12.28 2.76 -17.07
CA GLY A 407 -13.35 1.89 -16.59
C GLY A 407 -13.44 0.61 -17.43
N THR A 408 -14.65 0.26 -17.89
CA THR A 408 -14.92 -0.96 -18.68
C THR A 408 -14.14 -1.06 -19.99
N LYS A 409 -13.58 0.04 -20.50
CA LYS A 409 -12.72 0.03 -21.70
C LYS A 409 -11.31 -0.49 -21.39
N GLY A 410 -10.98 -0.80 -20.13
CA GLY A 410 -9.68 -1.32 -19.71
C GLY A 410 -8.63 -0.22 -19.60
N ILE A 411 -7.36 -0.61 -19.78
CA ILE A 411 -6.21 0.26 -19.57
C ILE A 411 -5.62 0.69 -20.91
N ALA A 412 -5.64 1.98 -21.19
CA ALA A 412 -5.00 2.57 -22.36
C ALA A 412 -3.55 2.96 -22.04
N VAL A 413 -2.64 2.65 -22.95
CA VAL A 413 -1.19 2.94 -22.83
C VAL A 413 -0.74 3.74 -24.04
N ASP A 414 -0.22 4.96 -23.84
CA ASP A 414 0.45 5.76 -24.88
C ASP A 414 1.97 5.54 -24.77
N LEU A 415 2.57 5.11 -25.87
CA LEU A 415 4.00 4.82 -25.97
C LEU A 415 4.63 5.63 -27.10
N ALA A 416 5.74 6.30 -26.79
CA ALA A 416 6.55 7.03 -27.74
C ALA A 416 8.00 6.53 -27.66
N LEU A 417 8.38 5.68 -28.62
CA LEU A 417 9.60 4.89 -28.61
C LEU A 417 10.53 5.25 -29.77
N THR A 418 11.83 5.25 -29.53
CA THR A 418 12.85 5.28 -30.57
C THR A 418 13.38 3.87 -30.74
N VAL A 419 13.44 3.43 -31.99
CA VAL A 419 13.98 2.13 -32.40
C VAL A 419 15.24 2.36 -33.20
N GLN A 420 16.32 1.67 -32.83
CA GLN A 420 17.60 1.72 -33.51
C GLN A 420 18.09 0.34 -33.86
N PHE A 421 18.55 0.15 -35.10
CA PHE A 421 19.13 -1.09 -35.57
C PHE A 421 20.64 -0.95 -35.65
N TYR A 422 21.35 -1.91 -35.07
CA TYR A 422 22.80 -1.98 -35.05
C TYR A 422 23.29 -3.29 -35.67
N SER A 423 24.44 -3.22 -36.35
CA SER A 423 25.21 -4.42 -36.69
C SER A 423 25.75 -5.12 -35.43
N GLN A 424 25.97 -6.43 -35.54
CA GLN A 424 26.59 -7.22 -34.48
C GLN A 424 28.13 -7.01 -34.44
N PRO A 425 28.81 -7.41 -33.35
CA PRO A 425 30.26 -7.32 -33.21
C PRO A 425 31.02 -7.95 -34.40
N PRO A 426 32.27 -7.52 -34.73
CA PRO A 426 33.18 -6.72 -33.89
C PRO A 426 32.98 -5.20 -33.97
N MET A 427 32.38 -4.67 -35.04
CA MET A 427 32.05 -3.24 -35.15
C MET A 427 30.54 -3.02 -35.07
N ARG A 428 30.07 -2.54 -33.91
CA ARG A 428 28.68 -2.10 -33.72
C ARG A 428 28.48 -0.74 -34.38
N LYS A 429 27.86 -0.72 -35.55
CA LYS A 429 27.49 0.49 -36.29
C LYS A 429 25.97 0.66 -36.22
N MET A 430 25.50 1.86 -35.89
CA MET A 430 24.08 2.20 -36.03
C MET A 430 23.78 2.29 -37.53
N LEU A 431 22.85 1.46 -37.98
CA LEU A 431 22.46 1.36 -39.39
C LEU A 431 21.23 2.23 -39.66
N TYR A 432 20.29 2.26 -38.70
CA TYR A 432 18.99 2.87 -38.91
C TYR A 432 18.36 3.32 -37.58
N THR A 433 17.60 4.42 -37.57
CA THR A 433 16.92 4.95 -36.37
C THR A 433 15.59 5.60 -36.73
N HIS A 434 14.52 5.25 -36.02
CA HIS A 434 13.20 5.84 -36.23
C HIS A 434 12.43 6.03 -34.92
N ASN A 435 11.52 7.00 -34.92
CA ASN A 435 10.59 7.22 -33.83
C ASN A 435 9.24 6.60 -34.18
N LEU A 436 8.71 5.83 -33.25
CA LEU A 436 7.38 5.26 -33.28
C LEU A 436 6.53 5.93 -32.19
N ARG A 437 5.25 6.12 -32.47
CA ARG A 437 4.26 6.49 -31.45
C ARG A 437 3.03 5.64 -31.65
N GLY A 438 2.48 5.15 -30.56
CA GLY A 438 1.33 4.27 -30.62
C GLY A 438 0.53 4.26 -29.35
N THR A 439 -0.68 3.73 -29.48
CA THR A 439 -1.55 3.46 -28.35
C THR A 439 -1.85 1.98 -28.30
N GLY A 440 -1.74 1.41 -27.10
CA GLY A 440 -2.14 0.05 -26.81
C GLY A 440 -3.29 -0.01 -25.82
N ARG A 441 -3.98 -1.15 -25.80
CA ARG A 441 -4.96 -1.50 -24.77
C ARG A 441 -4.49 -2.73 -24.02
N MET A 442 -4.67 -2.70 -22.70
CA MET A 442 -4.34 -3.78 -21.80
C MET A 442 -5.55 -4.10 -20.93
N GLU A 443 -5.76 -5.39 -20.71
CA GLU A 443 -6.69 -5.92 -19.73
C GLU A 443 -5.92 -6.54 -18.58
N ILE A 444 -6.50 -6.44 -17.37
CA ILE A 444 -5.98 -7.06 -16.16
C ILE A 444 -7.06 -7.99 -15.64
N HIS A 445 -6.63 -9.19 -15.24
CA HIS A 445 -7.48 -10.25 -14.73
C HIS A 445 -6.87 -10.82 -13.44
N SER A 446 -7.70 -11.32 -12.54
CA SER A 446 -7.23 -12.09 -11.37
C SER A 446 -7.37 -13.58 -11.63
N LYS A 447 -6.29 -14.34 -11.46
CA LYS A 447 -6.30 -15.81 -11.49
C LYS A 447 -5.80 -16.35 -10.15
N MET A 448 -6.72 -16.86 -9.33
CA MET A 448 -6.43 -17.32 -7.97
C MET A 448 -5.81 -16.22 -7.09
N ASN A 449 -4.51 -16.31 -6.81
CA ASN A 449 -3.74 -15.35 -6.00
C ASN A 449 -2.77 -14.50 -6.84
N ARG A 450 -2.87 -14.58 -8.17
CA ARG A 450 -2.04 -13.82 -9.11
C ARG A 450 -2.88 -12.79 -9.84
N VAL A 451 -2.27 -11.63 -10.04
CA VAL A 451 -2.73 -10.63 -11.00
C VAL A 451 -2.03 -10.91 -12.31
N THR A 452 -2.81 -11.15 -13.36
CA THR A 452 -2.32 -11.35 -14.73
C THR A 452 -2.83 -10.23 -15.61
N GLY A 453 -2.16 -9.97 -16.73
CA GLY A 453 -2.67 -9.04 -17.72
C GLY A 453 -2.38 -9.52 -19.13
N LYS A 454 -2.99 -8.84 -20.09
CA LYS A 454 -2.77 -9.08 -21.52
C LYS A 454 -2.97 -7.77 -22.28
N PHE A 455 -2.01 -7.41 -23.12
CA PHE A 455 -2.22 -6.43 -24.18
C PHE A 455 -3.15 -7.05 -25.23
N THR A 456 -4.28 -6.38 -25.49
CA THR A 456 -5.26 -6.80 -26.49
C THR A 456 -4.98 -6.20 -27.85
N SER A 457 -4.28 -5.07 -27.88
CA SER A 457 -3.81 -4.44 -29.11
C SER A 457 -2.67 -3.49 -28.78
N LEU A 458 -1.67 -3.42 -29.66
CA LEU A 458 -0.68 -2.36 -29.70
C LEU A 458 -0.52 -1.90 -31.14
N ASN A 459 -0.94 -0.67 -31.44
CA ASN A 459 -0.75 -0.09 -32.77
C ASN A 459 0.28 1.03 -32.68
N MET A 460 1.49 0.78 -33.20
CA MET A 460 2.53 1.78 -33.32
C MET A 460 2.58 2.31 -34.75
N GLN A 461 2.80 3.61 -34.89
CA GLN A 461 2.94 4.28 -36.17
C GLN A 461 4.24 5.05 -36.22
N LEU A 462 4.83 5.12 -37.41
CA LEU A 462 6.04 5.89 -37.64
C LEU A 462 5.76 7.40 -37.53
N GLN A 463 6.55 8.10 -36.72
CA GLN A 463 6.54 9.56 -36.68
C GLN A 463 7.47 10.11 -37.78
N SER A 464 6.95 10.24 -39.00
CA SER A 464 7.67 10.85 -40.13
C SER A 464 7.10 12.23 -40.48
N LYS A 465 7.97 13.20 -40.78
CA LYS A 465 7.57 14.51 -41.35
C LYS A 465 7.25 14.42 -42.85
N VAL A 466 7.62 13.32 -43.51
CA VAL A 466 7.39 13.07 -44.94
C VAL A 466 6.17 12.15 -45.06
N LYS A 467 5.06 12.68 -45.61
CA LYS A 467 3.82 11.93 -45.94
C LYS A 467 4.01 10.98 -47.14
N ALA A 468 5.12 10.23 -47.19
CA ALA A 468 5.25 9.11 -48.10
C ALA A 468 4.91 7.85 -47.31
N GLN A 469 3.65 7.40 -47.46
CA GLN A 469 3.22 6.06 -47.05
C GLN A 469 4.04 5.05 -47.85
N ASN A 470 5.17 4.60 -47.30
CA ASN A 470 5.91 3.47 -47.88
C ASN A 470 5.50 2.23 -47.08
N GLU A 471 5.00 1.20 -47.77
CA GLU A 471 4.65 -0.12 -47.21
C GLU A 471 5.76 -0.70 -46.31
N VAL A 472 7.02 -0.36 -46.61
CA VAL A 472 8.20 -0.71 -45.81
C VAL A 472 8.13 -0.18 -44.37
N PHE A 473 7.68 1.06 -44.17
CA PHE A 473 7.63 1.67 -42.85
C PHE A 473 6.47 1.12 -42.01
N ASP A 474 5.36 0.79 -42.65
CA ASP A 474 4.22 0.13 -42.01
C ASP A 474 4.64 -1.26 -41.53
N LEU A 475 5.32 -2.03 -42.37
CA LEU A 475 5.85 -3.34 -41.97
C LEU A 475 6.85 -3.28 -40.81
N ILE A 476 7.73 -2.26 -40.76
CA ILE A 476 8.63 -2.05 -39.63
C ILE A 476 7.83 -1.75 -38.35
N SER A 477 6.78 -0.94 -38.47
CA SER A 477 5.94 -0.55 -37.33
C SER A 477 5.13 -1.75 -36.80
N ASP A 478 4.59 -2.57 -37.69
CA ASP A 478 3.84 -3.78 -37.38
C ASP A 478 4.73 -4.80 -36.65
N ILE A 479 5.89 -5.13 -37.22
CA ILE A 479 6.80 -6.12 -36.63
C ILE A 479 7.34 -5.63 -35.28
N THR A 480 7.64 -4.32 -35.17
CA THR A 480 8.06 -3.76 -33.87
C THR A 480 6.93 -3.85 -32.85
N SER A 481 5.68 -3.57 -33.25
CA SER A 481 4.50 -3.69 -32.37
C SER A 481 4.33 -5.13 -31.90
N SER A 482 4.35 -6.11 -32.81
CA SER A 482 4.27 -7.54 -32.48
C SER A 482 5.39 -7.98 -31.54
N ALA A 483 6.63 -7.54 -31.79
CA ALA A 483 7.77 -7.88 -30.93
C ALA A 483 7.63 -7.34 -29.50
N ILE A 484 7.16 -6.09 -29.37
CA ILE A 484 6.93 -5.45 -28.06
C ILE A 484 5.75 -6.13 -27.36
N GLU A 485 4.64 -6.35 -28.07
CA GLU A 485 3.44 -6.99 -27.55
C GLU A 485 3.74 -8.39 -27.03
N ALA A 486 4.40 -9.24 -27.82
CA ALA A 486 4.80 -10.58 -27.41
C ALA A 486 5.66 -10.54 -26.14
N LYS A 487 6.61 -9.58 -26.07
CA LYS A 487 7.49 -9.45 -24.91
C LYS A 487 6.75 -8.96 -23.67
N ALA A 488 5.80 -8.03 -23.83
CA ALA A 488 4.98 -7.53 -22.75
C ALA A 488 4.01 -8.61 -22.23
N ASN A 489 3.32 -9.32 -23.12
CA ASN A 489 2.39 -10.40 -22.78
C ASN A 489 3.09 -11.55 -22.06
N GLN A 490 4.32 -11.92 -22.46
CA GLN A 490 5.11 -12.90 -21.71
C GLN A 490 5.26 -12.54 -20.22
N VAL A 491 5.43 -11.26 -19.90
CA VAL A 491 5.55 -10.76 -18.51
C VAL A 491 4.19 -10.72 -17.84
N LEU A 492 3.19 -10.15 -18.50
CA LEU A 492 1.87 -9.91 -17.93
C LEU A 492 1.09 -11.22 -17.69
N GLU A 493 1.22 -12.21 -18.57
CA GLU A 493 0.56 -13.51 -18.45
C GLU A 493 1.21 -14.38 -17.36
N THR A 494 2.52 -14.26 -17.15
CA THR A 494 3.19 -14.85 -15.98
C THR A 494 2.57 -14.34 -14.68
N GLY A 495 2.16 -13.08 -14.68
CA GLY A 495 1.49 -12.41 -13.58
C GLY A 495 2.36 -12.24 -12.34
N PHE A 496 1.83 -11.51 -11.36
CA PHE A 496 2.48 -11.25 -10.08
C PHE A 496 1.60 -11.69 -8.92
N THR A 497 2.22 -12.29 -7.90
CA THR A 497 1.54 -12.61 -6.64
C THR A 497 1.41 -11.36 -5.81
N ILE A 498 0.24 -11.10 -5.25
CA ILE A 498 0.08 -10.05 -4.25
C ILE A 498 0.84 -10.50 -2.99
N PRO A 499 1.77 -9.69 -2.45
CA PRO A 499 2.56 -10.07 -1.29
C PRO A 499 1.66 -10.35 -0.09
N SER A 500 1.99 -11.38 0.69
CA SER A 500 1.28 -11.65 1.94
C SER A 500 1.52 -10.50 2.93
N LEU A 501 0.46 -10.00 3.54
CA LEU A 501 0.57 -9.06 4.65
C LEU A 501 1.07 -9.89 5.85
N GLY A 502 2.15 -9.49 6.54
CA GLY A 502 2.72 -10.32 7.61
C GLY A 502 1.74 -10.73 8.73
N ILE A 503 0.62 -10.02 8.83
CA ILE A 503 -0.50 -10.26 9.77
C ILE A 503 -1.69 -11.02 9.16
N ALA A 504 -1.74 -11.20 7.83
CA ALA A 504 -2.91 -11.73 7.13
C ALA A 504 -2.58 -12.41 5.79
N GLN A 505 -3.21 -13.55 5.54
CA GLN A 505 -3.27 -14.14 4.20
C GLN A 505 -4.42 -13.53 3.39
N LEU A 506 -4.21 -13.38 2.08
CA LEU A 506 -5.22 -12.84 1.16
C LEU A 506 -5.94 -13.99 0.45
N LYS A 507 -7.27 -13.93 0.41
CA LYS A 507 -8.14 -14.87 -0.32
C LYS A 507 -9.19 -14.11 -1.15
N ASN A 508 -9.81 -14.83 -2.09
CA ASN A 508 -10.88 -14.33 -2.95
C ASN A 508 -10.49 -13.00 -3.61
N LEU A 509 -9.40 -13.03 -4.37
CA LEU A 509 -8.93 -11.87 -5.09
C LEU A 509 -9.90 -11.52 -6.22
N PHE A 510 -10.34 -10.27 -6.23
CA PHE A 510 -11.17 -9.66 -7.26
C PHE A 510 -10.45 -8.44 -7.82
N ILE A 511 -10.52 -8.22 -9.14
CA ILE A 511 -9.94 -7.04 -9.79
C ILE A 511 -10.92 -6.51 -10.82
N GLU A 512 -11.16 -5.20 -10.80
CA GLU A 512 -11.97 -4.49 -11.76
C GLU A 512 -11.33 -3.14 -12.10
N THR A 513 -11.64 -2.62 -13.28
CA THR A 513 -11.19 -1.29 -13.72
C THR A 513 -12.33 -0.30 -13.55
N GLU A 514 -12.03 0.80 -12.87
CA GLU A 514 -12.90 1.97 -12.69
C GLU A 514 -12.32 3.14 -13.49
N GLU A 515 -13.09 4.20 -13.69
CA GLU A 515 -12.55 5.39 -14.37
C GLU A 515 -11.38 5.96 -13.56
N GLY A 516 -10.19 6.04 -14.16
CA GLY A 516 -8.98 6.55 -13.49
C GLY A 516 -8.39 5.66 -12.38
N ALA A 517 -8.96 4.49 -12.06
CA ALA A 517 -8.48 3.65 -10.96
C ALA A 517 -8.69 2.14 -11.20
N LEU A 518 -7.81 1.32 -10.61
CA LEU A 518 -7.96 -0.12 -10.50
C LEU A 518 -8.53 -0.45 -9.12
N LEU A 519 -9.64 -1.19 -9.07
CA LEU A 519 -10.26 -1.68 -7.84
C LEU A 519 -9.83 -3.12 -7.57
N ILE A 520 -9.22 -3.38 -6.42
CA ILE A 520 -8.81 -4.72 -6.00
C ILE A 520 -9.55 -5.10 -4.72
N GLY A 521 -10.38 -6.13 -4.75
CA GLY A 521 -11.09 -6.68 -3.58
C GLY A 521 -10.41 -7.94 -3.04
N VAL A 522 -10.29 -8.06 -1.71
CA VAL A 522 -9.70 -9.23 -1.05
C VAL A 522 -10.37 -9.53 0.30
N ASN A 523 -10.46 -10.82 0.62
CA ASN A 523 -10.76 -11.30 1.97
C ASN A 523 -9.48 -11.58 2.72
N LEU A 524 -9.46 -11.19 3.99
CA LEU A 524 -8.34 -11.39 4.90
C LEU A 524 -8.57 -12.65 5.74
N ILE A 525 -7.50 -13.43 5.94
CA ILE A 525 -7.41 -14.43 7.00
C ILE A 525 -6.31 -13.98 7.95
N LEU A 526 -6.71 -13.50 9.13
CA LEU A 526 -5.79 -12.97 10.13
C LEU A 526 -5.02 -14.09 10.83
N ASN A 527 -3.72 -13.85 11.09
CA ASN A 527 -2.91 -14.74 11.91
C ASN A 527 -3.16 -14.44 13.40
N THR A 528 -3.94 -15.29 14.07
CA THR A 528 -4.34 -15.10 15.47
C THR A 528 -3.16 -15.00 16.43
N ALA A 529 -2.11 -15.81 16.25
CA ALA A 529 -0.94 -15.78 17.13
C ALA A 529 -0.19 -14.43 17.08
N VAL A 530 -0.06 -13.83 15.90
CA VAL A 530 0.58 -12.51 15.74
C VAL A 530 -0.27 -11.41 16.41
N ILE A 531 -1.60 -11.53 16.30
CA ILE A 531 -2.53 -10.60 16.92
C ILE A 531 -2.53 -10.74 18.45
N GLU A 532 -2.63 -11.96 18.97
CA GLU A 532 -2.56 -12.26 20.42
C GLU A 532 -1.30 -11.64 21.05
N ASN A 533 -0.14 -11.87 20.43
CA ASN A 533 1.11 -11.26 20.89
C ASN A 533 1.07 -9.72 20.87
N SER A 534 0.42 -9.12 19.88
CA SER A 534 0.31 -7.66 19.79
C SER A 534 -0.60 -7.08 20.87
N VAL A 535 -1.75 -7.72 21.10
CA VAL A 535 -2.74 -7.31 22.12
C VAL A 535 -2.17 -7.49 23.51
N SER A 536 -1.56 -8.64 23.80
CA SER A 536 -0.96 -8.91 25.11
C SER A 536 0.16 -7.90 25.44
N ASN A 537 1.00 -7.54 24.47
CA ASN A 537 2.00 -6.49 24.67
C ASN A 537 1.39 -5.10 24.92
N LEU A 538 0.23 -4.79 24.33
CA LEU A 538 -0.47 -3.51 24.55
C LEU A 538 -1.12 -3.45 25.94
N LEU A 539 -1.75 -4.55 26.39
CA LEU A 539 -2.50 -4.59 27.65
C LEU A 539 -1.60 -4.86 28.87
N GLN A 540 -0.68 -5.83 28.80
CA GLN A 540 0.02 -6.33 30.00
C GLN A 540 1.33 -5.59 30.31
N LYS A 541 2.14 -5.23 29.31
CA LYS A 541 3.50 -4.71 29.56
C LYS A 541 3.60 -3.22 29.84
N GLN A 542 2.58 -2.42 29.47
CA GLN A 542 2.72 -0.97 29.40
C GLN A 542 1.68 -0.17 30.21
N MET A 543 0.60 -0.81 30.69
CA MET A 543 -0.27 -0.20 31.71
C MET A 543 0.22 -0.46 33.14
N ALA A 544 1.13 -1.42 33.34
CA ALA A 544 1.69 -1.76 34.65
C ALA A 544 2.88 -0.88 35.09
N THR A 545 3.48 -0.09 34.18
CA THR A 545 4.79 0.54 34.41
C THR A 545 4.79 2.04 34.72
N ASN A 546 3.69 2.78 34.54
CA ASN A 546 3.77 4.25 34.46
C ASN A 546 2.77 5.06 35.34
N ASN A 547 2.25 4.50 36.43
CA ASN A 547 1.42 5.28 37.36
C ASN A 547 2.19 5.84 38.58
N ALA A 548 3.52 5.86 38.55
CA ALA A 548 4.35 6.37 39.65
C ALA A 548 4.46 7.91 39.69
N ASP A 549 3.94 8.63 38.70
CA ASP A 549 3.95 10.10 38.65
C ASP A 549 2.54 10.67 38.88
N TYR A 550 1.91 10.38 40.03
CA TYR A 550 0.78 11.17 40.56
C TYR A 550 0.73 11.14 42.09
#